data_AF-A0AAV4GW64-F1
#
_entry.id   AF-A0AAV4GW64-F1
#
_cell.length_a   1.000
_cell.length_b   1.000
_cell.length_c   1.000
_cell.angle_alpha   90.00
_cell.angle_beta   90.00
_cell.angle_gamma   90.00
#
_symmetry.space_group_name_H-M   'P 1'
#
loop_
_entity.id
_entity.type
_entity.pdbx_description
1 polymer ?
#
loop_
_entity_poly.entity_id
_entity_poly.type
_entity_poly.pdbx_seq_one_letter_code
_entity_poly.pdbx_strand_id
1 'polypeptide(L)'
;MKARNPPPPCKKPPIALIKTQPSNVSELASSAASPALGLLAEWVEGRSKEFEAVAQVRDADAPTADRALDIVRAFIIERRLILYGGQAIDFALRLKGAQIYPDHQTPDFDFFSPQSVDDAYDLADILRTAGFANVGAIPAIHVQTMRVKTDFIYVADISYTPRAVFDSLPTVAFAGMRILHPDYQRTDMHLAFCFPFNNPPREDVFHRFSKDLKRFRLLQEHYPITSGAGLNDAQITGGTTLTALEVDLAQVAVHGFAAYGVFRATLSFFIAASAAAKVSKKILTRARELAAGTPEIKVTFEAAGPRHRIHFEPPVDAARLLLATPWPNEVVKSLTEMRTGAKVEWYAPYMDSRPLMARVSGGGLPDVDVHSTQNRLLAVSVVEVPSTADFPIKVSIVSPQYLLLNFLYEAHVSEGGVRGLYVGYYGATLRLLEAADLLIGALRAEKGGPKVPESTYRAFVESSPFGLAVRPFGDVNRNASYLIRLAGSARAVGDTPPGIDLADLPDLAKVPPKYFPSGLHDDGSPSKRPSFDYETNAAFQRAGQPLLSLD
;
A
#
# COMPACT_ATOMS: atom_id res chain seq x y z
N MET A 1 9.93 -80.00 6.93
CA MET A 1 10.16 -78.85 7.84
C MET A 1 9.15 -77.77 7.49
N LYS A 2 8.27 -77.40 8.43
CA LYS A 2 7.09 -76.56 8.19
C LYS A 2 7.46 -75.08 8.09
N ALA A 3 6.92 -74.41 7.07
CA ALA A 3 7.02 -72.97 6.83
C ALA A 3 6.36 -72.18 7.98
N ARG A 4 7.02 -71.13 8.47
CA ARG A 4 6.46 -70.18 9.44
C ARG A 4 5.64 -69.13 8.69
N ASN A 5 4.39 -68.94 9.12
CA ASN A 5 3.51 -67.88 8.60
C ASN A 5 4.06 -66.48 8.95
N PRO A 6 3.89 -65.49 8.07
CA PRO A 6 4.23 -64.10 8.38
C PRO A 6 3.30 -63.51 9.45
N PRO A 7 3.77 -62.53 10.24
CA PRO A 7 2.97 -61.90 11.29
C PRO A 7 1.81 -61.08 10.69
N PRO A 8 0.71 -60.90 11.43
CA PRO A 8 -0.45 -60.13 10.96
C PRO A 8 -0.10 -58.64 10.78
N PRO A 9 -0.76 -57.95 9.83
CA PRO A 9 -0.50 -56.54 9.56
C PRO A 9 -0.82 -55.68 10.80
N CYS A 10 0.14 -54.86 11.18
CA CYS A 10 -0.01 -53.86 12.23
C CYS A 10 -1.14 -52.90 11.84
N LYS A 11 -2.23 -52.87 12.62
CA LYS A 11 -3.29 -51.89 12.46
C LYS A 11 -2.70 -50.51 12.73
N LYS A 12 -2.48 -49.72 11.66
CA LYS A 12 -2.14 -48.29 11.80
C LYS A 12 -3.25 -47.61 12.62
N PRO A 13 -2.93 -46.86 13.68
CA PRO A 13 -3.94 -46.03 14.33
C PRO A 13 -4.46 -45.00 13.30
N PRO A 14 -5.72 -44.54 13.42
CA PRO A 14 -6.22 -43.48 12.56
C PRO A 14 -5.27 -42.28 12.65
N ILE A 15 -4.86 -41.76 11.49
CA ILE A 15 -4.13 -40.50 11.39
C ILE A 15 -5.07 -39.46 11.98
N ALA A 16 -4.80 -39.04 13.21
CA ALA A 16 -5.39 -37.82 13.73
C ALA A 16 -4.95 -36.70 12.77
N LEU A 17 -5.92 -36.08 12.09
CA LEU A 17 -5.73 -34.80 11.43
C LEU A 17 -4.94 -33.92 12.37
N ILE A 18 -3.71 -33.59 11.98
CA ILE A 18 -2.92 -32.56 12.64
C ILE A 18 -3.79 -31.32 12.55
N LYS A 19 -4.45 -30.98 13.66
CA LYS A 19 -5.12 -29.69 13.81
C LYS A 19 -4.07 -28.65 13.45
N THR A 20 -4.36 -27.89 12.41
CA THR A 20 -3.62 -26.70 12.00
C THR A 20 -3.16 -25.96 13.25
N GLN A 21 -1.84 -25.79 13.40
CA GLN A 21 -1.31 -24.93 14.45
C GLN A 21 -1.95 -23.53 14.28
N PRO A 22 -2.46 -22.92 15.36
CA PRO A 22 -3.02 -21.58 15.26
C PRO A 22 -1.89 -20.61 14.87
N SER A 23 -2.06 -19.94 13.74
CA SER A 23 -1.11 -18.99 13.17
C SER A 23 -1.13 -17.62 13.85
N ASN A 24 -1.91 -17.46 14.93
CA ASN A 24 -1.97 -16.25 15.72
C ASN A 24 -1.96 -16.61 17.22
N VAL A 25 -0.98 -16.06 17.95
CA VAL A 25 -0.87 -16.19 19.42
C VAL A 25 -2.10 -15.63 20.14
N SER A 26 -2.92 -14.81 19.47
CA SER A 26 -4.16 -14.25 20.01
C SER A 26 -5.27 -15.30 20.26
N GLU A 27 -5.29 -16.44 19.56
CA GLU A 27 -6.30 -17.50 19.81
C GLU A 27 -5.94 -18.40 21.00
N LEU A 28 -4.67 -18.45 21.41
CA LEU A 28 -4.24 -19.12 22.65
C LEU A 28 -4.63 -18.32 23.91
N ALA A 29 -4.95 -17.03 23.77
CA ALA A 29 -5.33 -16.18 24.89
C ALA A 29 -6.81 -16.31 25.32
N SER A 30 -7.69 -16.85 24.46
CA SER A 30 -9.14 -16.84 24.73
C SER A 30 -9.71 -18.11 25.37
N SER A 31 -8.89 -19.13 25.65
CA SER A 31 -9.34 -20.25 26.49
C SER A 31 -8.21 -20.73 27.40
N ALA A 32 -8.31 -20.36 28.69
CA ALA A 32 -7.49 -20.85 29.80
C ALA A 32 -6.02 -20.40 29.89
N ALA A 33 -5.67 -19.20 29.42
CA ALA A 33 -4.41 -18.56 29.82
C ALA A 33 -4.56 -17.88 31.20
N SER A 34 -3.68 -18.22 32.15
CA SER A 34 -3.60 -17.53 33.45
C SER A 34 -3.45 -16.00 33.24
N PRO A 35 -4.09 -15.13 34.04
CA PRO A 35 -3.88 -13.69 33.99
C PRO A 35 -2.40 -13.28 34.02
N ALA A 36 -1.56 -14.08 34.69
CA ALA A 36 -0.12 -13.88 34.71
C ALA A 36 0.56 -14.13 33.34
N LEU A 37 0.07 -15.10 32.55
CA LEU A 37 0.53 -15.34 31.18
C LEU A 37 0.10 -14.21 30.25
N GLY A 38 -1.10 -13.65 30.45
CA GLY A 38 -1.55 -12.46 29.72
C GLY A 38 -0.66 -11.25 29.98
N LEU A 39 -0.38 -10.95 31.25
CA LEU A 39 0.53 -9.87 31.64
C LEU A 39 1.97 -10.09 31.14
N LEU A 40 2.46 -11.32 31.18
CA LEU A 40 3.78 -11.66 30.64
C LEU A 40 3.81 -11.47 29.12
N ALA A 41 2.77 -11.92 28.41
CA ALA A 41 2.69 -11.76 26.95
C ALA A 41 2.69 -10.28 26.56
N GLU A 42 1.86 -9.45 27.20
CA GLU A 42 1.84 -8.00 26.97
C GLU A 42 3.20 -7.35 27.26
N TRP A 43 3.85 -7.73 28.37
CA TRP A 43 5.16 -7.22 28.75
C TRP A 43 6.26 -7.62 27.76
N VAL A 44 6.26 -8.88 27.29
CA VAL A 44 7.22 -9.38 26.31
C VAL A 44 6.98 -8.74 24.94
N GLU A 45 5.74 -8.67 24.48
CA GLU A 45 5.39 -8.12 23.18
C GLU A 45 5.78 -6.63 23.08
N GLY A 46 5.52 -5.86 24.14
CA GLY A 46 5.90 -4.45 24.23
C GLY A 46 7.42 -4.20 24.18
N ARG A 47 8.24 -5.21 24.46
CA ARG A 47 9.71 -5.14 24.53
C ARG A 47 10.43 -6.07 23.56
N SER A 48 9.68 -6.74 22.68
CA SER A 48 10.17 -7.76 21.76
C SER A 48 11.41 -7.33 20.99
N LYS A 49 11.45 -6.07 20.52
CA LYS A 49 12.60 -5.50 19.78
C LYS A 49 13.86 -5.38 20.61
N GLU A 50 13.76 -5.05 21.90
CA GLU A 50 14.91 -5.02 22.81
C GLU A 50 15.50 -6.43 22.96
N PHE A 51 14.64 -7.44 23.09
CA PHE A 51 15.07 -8.83 23.25
C PHE A 51 15.62 -9.43 21.96
N GLU A 52 15.02 -9.10 20.81
CA GLU A 52 15.56 -9.45 19.50
C GLU A 52 16.96 -8.88 19.31
N ALA A 53 17.17 -7.60 19.65
CA ALA A 53 18.48 -6.96 19.53
C ALA A 53 19.52 -7.61 20.48
N VAL A 54 19.13 -7.97 21.71
CA VAL A 54 20.00 -8.74 22.61
C VAL A 54 20.34 -10.13 22.05
N ALA A 55 19.38 -10.80 21.40
CA ALA A 55 19.62 -12.08 20.76
C ALA A 55 20.58 -11.95 19.58
N GLN A 56 20.41 -10.92 18.73
CA GLN A 56 21.31 -10.61 17.61
C GLN A 56 22.74 -10.38 18.08
N VAL A 57 22.95 -9.56 19.11
CA VAL A 57 24.29 -9.28 19.67
C VAL A 57 24.96 -10.54 20.22
N ARG A 58 24.17 -11.51 20.69
CA ARG A 58 24.66 -12.79 21.23
C ARG A 58 24.78 -13.89 20.19
N ASP A 59 24.39 -13.63 18.95
CA ASP A 59 24.53 -14.59 17.87
C ASP A 59 26.01 -14.85 17.58
N ALA A 60 26.36 -16.11 17.34
CA ALA A 60 27.74 -16.49 17.05
C ALA A 60 28.25 -15.83 15.75
N ASP A 61 27.33 -15.52 14.83
CA ASP A 61 27.64 -14.93 13.53
C ASP A 61 27.61 -13.39 13.56
N ALA A 62 27.31 -12.76 14.70
CA ALA A 62 27.21 -11.30 14.81
C ALA A 62 28.47 -10.54 14.33
N PRO A 63 29.71 -10.94 14.67
CA PRO A 63 30.91 -10.26 14.16
C PRO A 63 31.04 -10.35 12.63
N THR A 64 30.60 -11.46 12.04
CA THR A 64 30.59 -11.67 10.59
C THR A 64 29.53 -10.79 9.94
N ALA A 65 28.33 -10.74 10.53
CA ALA A 65 27.24 -9.87 10.08
C ALA A 65 27.66 -8.39 10.09
N ASP A 66 28.23 -7.92 11.20
CA ASP A 66 28.67 -6.52 11.35
C ASP A 66 29.71 -6.13 10.29
N ARG A 67 30.71 -6.99 10.07
CA ARG A 67 31.72 -6.78 9.02
C ARG A 67 31.09 -6.71 7.63
N ALA A 68 30.11 -7.57 7.33
CA ALA A 68 29.42 -7.54 6.04
C ALA A 68 28.60 -6.26 5.88
N LEU A 69 27.88 -5.84 6.93
CA LEU A 69 27.06 -4.64 6.93
C LEU A 69 27.88 -3.35 6.81
N ASP A 70 29.10 -3.32 7.34
CA ASP A 70 30.03 -2.21 7.13
C ASP A 70 30.45 -2.08 5.66
N ILE A 71 30.67 -3.21 4.98
CA ILE A 71 30.93 -3.24 3.52
C ILE A 71 29.71 -2.74 2.75
N VAL A 72 28.52 -3.21 3.11
CA VAL A 72 27.26 -2.75 2.48
C VAL A 72 27.10 -1.24 2.67
N ARG A 73 27.35 -0.72 3.88
CA ARG A 73 27.28 0.71 4.17
C ARG A 73 28.26 1.50 3.30
N ALA A 74 29.51 1.07 3.19
CA ALA A 74 30.53 1.72 2.36
C ALA A 74 30.11 1.73 0.88
N PHE A 75 29.61 0.60 0.38
CA PHE A 75 29.11 0.46 -0.99
C PHE A 75 27.97 1.43 -1.29
N ILE A 76 26.97 1.53 -0.40
CA ILE A 76 25.84 2.45 -0.55
C ILE A 76 26.31 3.91 -0.62
N ILE A 77 27.25 4.30 0.25
CA ILE A 77 27.80 5.67 0.28
C ILE A 77 28.56 5.97 -1.01
N GLU A 78 29.45 5.08 -1.44
CA GLU A 78 30.27 5.24 -2.65
C GLU A 78 29.40 5.37 -3.90
N ARG A 79 28.40 4.50 -4.03
CA ARG A 79 27.45 4.47 -5.17
C ARG A 79 26.34 5.53 -5.06
N ARG A 80 26.28 6.27 -3.95
CA ARG A 80 25.25 7.29 -3.64
C ARG A 80 23.82 6.75 -3.74
N LEU A 81 23.61 5.50 -3.35
CA LEU A 81 22.30 4.82 -3.34
C LEU A 81 21.40 5.38 -2.23
N ILE A 82 20.08 5.18 -2.36
CA ILE A 82 19.09 5.81 -1.49
C ILE A 82 18.43 4.74 -0.62
N LEU A 83 18.65 4.78 0.69
CA LEU A 83 17.97 3.88 1.62
C LEU A 83 16.48 4.22 1.72
N TYR A 84 15.64 3.22 1.85
CA TYR A 84 14.22 3.37 2.15
C TYR A 84 13.80 2.40 3.26
N GLY A 85 12.50 2.34 3.57
CA GLY A 85 11.96 1.31 4.46
C GLY A 85 12.21 1.58 5.93
N GLY A 86 12.23 0.51 6.73
CA GLY A 86 12.27 0.61 8.19
C GLY A 86 13.50 1.35 8.70
N GLN A 87 14.67 1.01 8.17
CA GLN A 87 15.93 1.61 8.62
C GLN A 87 16.04 3.09 8.23
N ALA A 88 15.57 3.47 7.04
CA ALA A 88 15.53 4.87 6.62
C ALA A 88 14.58 5.71 7.49
N ILE A 89 13.41 5.17 7.87
CA ILE A 89 12.48 5.83 8.80
C ILE A 89 13.16 6.05 10.16
N ASP A 90 13.82 5.01 10.69
CA ASP A 90 14.52 5.07 11.97
C ASP A 90 15.63 6.14 11.96
N PHE A 91 16.47 6.15 10.93
CA PHE A 91 17.51 7.16 10.76
C PHE A 91 16.96 8.58 10.66
N ALA A 92 15.84 8.78 9.97
CA ALA A 92 15.19 10.08 9.95
C ALA A 92 14.69 10.46 11.35
N LEU A 93 13.97 9.58 12.06
CA LEU A 93 13.49 9.86 13.41
C LEU A 93 14.64 10.21 14.37
N ARG A 94 15.80 9.57 14.24
CA ARG A 94 16.99 9.84 15.08
C ARG A 94 17.48 11.27 14.92
N LEU A 95 17.39 11.85 13.72
CA LEU A 95 17.69 13.28 13.50
C LEU A 95 16.75 14.22 14.27
N LYS A 96 15.61 13.71 14.75
CA LYS A 96 14.60 14.41 15.55
C LYS A 96 14.54 13.94 17.00
N GLY A 97 15.47 13.10 17.45
CA GLY A 97 15.53 12.58 18.82
C GLY A 97 14.54 11.45 19.12
N ALA A 98 14.00 10.79 18.10
CA ALA A 98 13.12 9.62 18.24
C ALA A 98 13.70 8.41 17.49
N GLN A 99 13.16 7.21 17.74
CA GLN A 99 13.59 5.98 17.06
C GLN A 99 12.48 4.92 17.08
N ILE A 100 12.56 3.96 16.18
CA ILE A 100 11.71 2.75 16.16
C ILE A 100 12.49 1.47 16.43
N TYR A 101 13.82 1.51 16.34
CA TYR A 101 14.70 0.40 16.63
C TYR A 101 15.69 0.76 17.75
N PRO A 102 16.07 -0.20 18.64
CA PRO A 102 17.15 -0.01 19.61
C PRO A 102 18.49 0.29 18.92
N ASP A 103 19.39 1.01 19.60
CA ASP A 103 20.69 1.44 19.07
C ASP A 103 21.60 0.29 18.60
N HIS A 104 21.47 -0.88 19.22
CA HIS A 104 22.28 -2.06 18.94
C HIS A 104 21.54 -3.09 18.06
N GLN A 105 20.37 -2.73 17.52
CA GLN A 105 19.69 -3.60 16.56
C GLN A 105 20.49 -3.60 15.25
N THR A 106 20.74 -4.79 14.71
CA THR A 106 21.42 -4.96 13.43
C THR A 106 20.62 -4.26 12.31
N PRO A 107 21.25 -3.37 11.51
CA PRO A 107 20.54 -2.63 10.48
C PRO A 107 20.09 -3.54 9.33
N ASP A 108 18.91 -3.25 8.80
CA ASP A 108 18.35 -3.89 7.61
C ASP A 108 18.49 -2.92 6.43
N PHE A 109 19.37 -3.22 5.47
CA PHE A 109 19.68 -2.32 4.36
C PHE A 109 18.79 -2.58 3.14
N ASP A 110 17.66 -1.89 3.12
CA ASP A 110 16.82 -1.69 1.94
C ASP A 110 17.24 -0.40 1.20
N PHE A 111 17.63 -0.49 -0.08
CA PHE A 111 17.97 0.70 -0.86
C PHE A 111 17.60 0.60 -2.34
N PHE A 112 17.26 1.76 -2.91
CA PHE A 112 16.99 1.87 -4.33
C PHE A 112 18.28 1.92 -5.14
N SER A 113 18.24 1.36 -6.35
CA SER A 113 19.25 1.51 -7.37
C SER A 113 18.62 1.54 -8.77
N PRO A 114 19.12 2.39 -9.70
CA PRO A 114 18.76 2.30 -11.11
C PRO A 114 19.35 1.07 -11.82
N GLN A 115 20.29 0.37 -11.19
CA GLN A 115 21.03 -0.79 -11.74
C GLN A 115 21.09 -1.92 -10.70
N SER A 116 19.97 -2.24 -10.07
CA SER A 116 19.91 -3.14 -8.90
C SER A 116 20.51 -4.53 -9.11
N VAL A 117 20.46 -5.09 -10.33
CA VAL A 117 21.09 -6.38 -10.66
C VAL A 117 22.61 -6.26 -10.67
N ASP A 118 23.14 -5.26 -11.38
CA ASP A 118 24.59 -5.04 -11.47
C ASP A 118 25.18 -4.67 -10.10
N ASP A 119 24.50 -3.80 -9.35
CA ASP A 119 24.91 -3.42 -7.99
C ASP A 119 24.88 -4.62 -7.03
N ALA A 120 23.91 -5.54 -7.17
CA ALA A 120 23.87 -6.75 -6.36
C ALA A 120 25.04 -7.69 -6.66
N TYR A 121 25.40 -7.84 -7.95
CA TYR A 121 26.56 -8.63 -8.35
C TYR A 121 27.89 -7.98 -7.91
N ASP A 122 28.02 -6.66 -8.05
CA ASP A 122 29.18 -5.92 -7.56
C ASP A 122 29.36 -6.09 -6.04
N LEU A 123 28.27 -5.95 -5.28
CA LEU A 123 28.31 -6.13 -3.82
C LEU A 123 28.68 -7.57 -3.44
N ALA A 124 28.14 -8.58 -4.14
CA ALA A 124 28.51 -9.97 -3.94
C ALA A 124 30.01 -10.22 -4.24
N ASP A 125 30.54 -9.63 -5.31
CA ASP A 125 31.97 -9.73 -5.66
C ASP A 125 32.87 -9.08 -4.60
N ILE A 126 32.47 -7.92 -4.05
CA ILE A 126 33.18 -7.23 -2.98
C ILE A 126 33.20 -8.10 -1.72
N LEU A 127 32.06 -8.66 -1.30
CA LEU A 127 31.98 -9.56 -0.15
C LEU A 127 32.85 -10.80 -0.34
N ARG A 128 32.78 -11.47 -1.50
CA ARG A 128 33.63 -12.62 -1.81
C ARG A 128 35.12 -12.25 -1.74
N THR A 129 35.51 -11.12 -2.30
CA THR A 129 36.90 -10.62 -2.27
C THR A 129 37.35 -10.30 -0.85
N ALA A 130 36.45 -9.82 -0.01
CA ALA A 130 36.69 -9.59 1.41
C ALA A 130 36.76 -10.88 2.25
N GLY A 131 36.70 -12.07 1.64
CA GLY A 131 36.90 -13.36 2.30
C GLY A 131 35.65 -13.98 2.92
N PHE A 132 34.46 -13.48 2.56
CA PHE A 132 33.20 -14.09 2.98
C PHE A 132 32.90 -15.38 2.20
N ALA A 133 32.32 -16.37 2.87
CA ALA A 133 31.95 -17.65 2.28
C ALA A 133 30.48 -17.65 1.78
N ASN A 134 30.18 -18.55 0.84
CA ASN A 134 28.82 -18.81 0.35
C ASN A 134 28.04 -17.53 -0.05
N VAL A 135 28.72 -16.57 -0.67
CA VAL A 135 28.12 -15.30 -1.09
C VAL A 135 27.18 -15.54 -2.27
N GLY A 136 26.01 -14.91 -2.25
CA GLY A 136 25.05 -15.00 -3.34
C GLY A 136 24.22 -13.74 -3.53
N ALA A 137 23.88 -13.45 -4.79
CA ALA A 137 22.90 -12.46 -5.17
C ALA A 137 21.72 -13.18 -5.84
N ILE A 138 20.52 -13.07 -5.26
CA ILE A 138 19.33 -13.80 -5.69
C ILE A 138 18.13 -12.85 -5.85
N PRO A 139 17.16 -13.13 -6.71
CA PRO A 139 15.89 -12.40 -6.70
C PRO A 139 15.21 -12.54 -5.33
N ALA A 140 14.68 -11.44 -4.80
CA ALA A 140 13.83 -11.45 -3.63
C ALA A 140 12.39 -11.85 -4.02
N ILE A 141 11.46 -11.80 -3.05
CA ILE A 141 10.04 -12.08 -3.29
C ILE A 141 9.45 -11.09 -4.28
N HIS A 142 9.87 -9.83 -4.21
CA HIS A 142 9.48 -8.80 -5.17
C HIS A 142 10.38 -8.87 -6.39
N VAL A 143 9.79 -9.00 -7.58
CA VAL A 143 10.51 -9.17 -8.87
C VAL A 143 11.50 -8.03 -9.18
N GLN A 144 11.35 -6.88 -8.53
CA GLN A 144 12.19 -5.69 -8.73
C GLN A 144 13.36 -5.62 -7.74
N THR A 145 13.45 -6.56 -6.80
CA THR A 145 14.40 -6.50 -5.70
C THR A 145 15.37 -7.67 -5.79
N MET A 146 16.66 -7.36 -5.73
CA MET A 146 17.75 -8.32 -5.60
C MET A 146 18.18 -8.37 -4.15
N ARG A 147 18.43 -9.57 -3.64
CA ARG A 147 18.90 -9.82 -2.28
C ARG A 147 20.32 -10.35 -2.31
N VAL A 148 21.21 -9.72 -1.54
CA VAL A 148 22.59 -10.19 -1.35
C VAL A 148 22.71 -10.87 0.01
N LYS A 149 23.39 -12.01 0.02
CA LYS A 149 23.61 -12.84 1.21
C LYS A 149 25.05 -13.31 1.31
N THR A 150 25.48 -13.59 2.53
CA THR A 150 26.72 -14.30 2.85
C THR A 150 26.40 -15.37 3.87
N ASP A 151 26.85 -16.60 3.63
CA ASP A 151 26.48 -17.77 4.44
C ASP A 151 24.96 -17.88 4.65
N PHE A 152 24.50 -17.69 5.90
CA PHE A 152 23.10 -17.77 6.28
C PHE A 152 22.46 -16.41 6.58
N ILE A 153 23.16 -15.30 6.27
CA ILE A 153 22.74 -13.93 6.60
C ILE A 153 22.41 -13.16 5.33
N TYR A 154 21.25 -12.53 5.31
CA TYR A 154 20.88 -11.53 4.31
C TYR A 154 21.44 -10.17 4.73
N VAL A 155 22.15 -9.49 3.84
CA VAL A 155 22.89 -8.26 4.18
C VAL A 155 22.43 -7.03 3.41
N ALA A 156 21.70 -7.21 2.30
CA ALA A 156 21.15 -6.11 1.52
C ALA A 156 19.96 -6.55 0.66
N ASP A 157 18.95 -5.68 0.56
CA ASP A 157 17.88 -5.72 -0.43
C ASP A 157 17.99 -4.47 -1.34
N ILE A 158 18.21 -4.72 -2.63
CA ILE A 158 18.48 -3.70 -3.66
C ILE A 158 17.31 -3.66 -4.62
N SER A 159 16.49 -2.62 -4.54
CA SER A 159 15.28 -2.47 -5.35
C SER A 159 15.49 -1.57 -6.56
N TYR A 160 15.07 -2.03 -7.72
CA TYR A 160 15.09 -1.24 -8.95
C TYR A 160 14.23 0.02 -8.82
N THR A 161 14.75 1.15 -9.30
CA THR A 161 13.98 2.38 -9.51
C THR A 161 14.44 3.05 -10.80
N PRO A 162 13.54 3.38 -11.75
CA PRO A 162 13.93 4.04 -12.99
C PRO A 162 14.79 5.28 -12.75
N ARG A 163 15.82 5.48 -13.59
CA ARG A 163 16.83 6.54 -13.42
C ARG A 163 16.20 7.92 -13.16
N ALA A 164 15.25 8.32 -14.00
CA ALA A 164 14.55 9.59 -13.90
C ALA A 164 13.80 9.75 -12.56
N VAL A 165 13.18 8.67 -12.06
CA VAL A 165 12.51 8.67 -10.76
C VAL A 165 13.53 8.78 -9.65
N PHE A 166 14.57 7.93 -9.66
CA PHE A 166 15.60 7.91 -8.64
C PHE A 166 16.26 9.28 -8.42
N ASP A 167 16.56 9.99 -9.51
CA ASP A 167 17.20 11.32 -9.44
C ASP A 167 16.30 12.39 -8.84
N SER A 168 14.98 12.24 -8.98
CA SER A 168 13.99 13.15 -8.41
C SER A 168 13.66 12.87 -6.95
N LEU A 169 14.07 11.71 -6.40
CA LEU A 169 13.68 11.32 -5.04
C LEU A 169 14.25 12.29 -3.99
N PRO A 170 13.40 12.86 -3.13
CA PRO A 170 13.87 13.72 -2.05
C PRO A 170 14.59 12.87 -0.99
N THR A 171 15.75 13.35 -0.52
CA THR A 171 16.56 12.63 0.48
C THR A 171 16.99 13.51 1.62
N VAL A 172 17.19 12.91 2.79
CA VAL A 172 17.90 13.49 3.94
C VAL A 172 19.23 12.75 4.10
N ALA A 173 20.24 13.39 4.70
CA ALA A 173 21.52 12.72 4.98
C ALA A 173 21.55 12.22 6.44
N PHE A 174 22.02 10.99 6.63
CA PHE A 174 22.31 10.43 7.95
C PHE A 174 23.57 9.57 7.87
N ALA A 175 24.57 9.85 8.71
CA ALA A 175 25.85 9.12 8.75
C ALA A 175 26.50 8.92 7.36
N GLY A 176 26.49 9.95 6.51
CA GLY A 176 27.04 9.90 5.14
C GLY A 176 26.16 9.21 4.10
N MET A 177 25.09 8.53 4.50
CA MET A 177 24.13 7.89 3.60
C MET A 177 23.00 8.83 3.20
N ARG A 178 22.45 8.61 2.01
CA ARG A 178 21.20 9.24 1.56
C ARG A 178 20.03 8.36 1.99
N ILE A 179 19.14 8.91 2.81
CA ILE A 179 17.90 8.24 3.20
C ILE A 179 16.71 8.92 2.52
N LEU A 180 15.75 8.15 2.05
CA LEU A 180 14.52 8.67 1.43
C LEU A 180 13.77 9.56 2.43
N HIS A 181 13.36 10.74 1.96
CA HIS A 181 12.70 11.72 2.83
C HIS A 181 11.43 11.12 3.46
N PRO A 182 11.19 11.32 4.78
CA PRO A 182 10.04 10.75 5.47
C PRO A 182 8.69 11.03 4.81
N ASP A 183 8.51 12.22 4.24
CA ASP A 183 7.29 12.57 3.51
C ASP A 183 7.03 11.62 2.33
N TYR A 184 8.07 11.21 1.61
CA TYR A 184 7.93 10.23 0.54
C TYR A 184 7.67 8.83 1.09
N GLN A 185 8.26 8.47 2.23
CA GLN A 185 8.08 7.16 2.87
C GLN A 185 6.64 6.92 3.37
N ARG A 186 5.86 7.98 3.61
CA ARG A 186 4.42 7.87 3.92
C ARG A 186 3.63 7.23 2.78
N THR A 187 4.08 7.36 1.54
CA THR A 187 3.45 6.79 0.35
C THR A 187 3.31 5.27 0.49
N ASP A 188 4.37 4.57 0.90
CA ASP A 188 4.35 3.11 1.09
C ASP A 188 3.43 2.69 2.26
N MET A 189 3.36 3.51 3.32
CA MET A 189 2.41 3.28 4.41
C MET A 189 0.96 3.40 3.93
N HIS A 190 0.63 4.47 3.20
CA HIS A 190 -0.72 4.64 2.64
C HIS A 190 -1.06 3.51 1.67
N LEU A 191 -0.11 3.10 0.84
CA LEU A 191 -0.28 2.03 -0.13
C LEU A 191 -0.71 0.72 0.52
N ALA A 192 -0.09 0.34 1.65
CA ALA A 192 -0.48 -0.86 2.40
C ALA A 192 -1.97 -0.81 2.81
N PHE A 193 -2.43 0.34 3.30
CA PHE A 193 -3.84 0.52 3.70
C PHE A 193 -4.82 0.55 2.52
N CYS A 194 -4.37 0.94 1.32
CA CYS A 194 -5.22 0.95 0.13
C CYS A 194 -5.56 -0.48 -0.33
N PHE A 195 -4.65 -1.43 -0.10
CA PHE A 195 -4.73 -2.79 -0.62
C PHE A 195 -4.52 -3.84 0.50
N PRO A 196 -5.46 -3.93 1.45
CA PRO A 196 -5.38 -4.79 2.65
C PRO A 196 -5.03 -6.26 2.38
N PHE A 197 -5.43 -6.78 1.22
CA PHE A 197 -5.29 -8.19 0.83
C PHE A 197 -4.14 -8.43 -0.16
N ASN A 198 -3.26 -7.44 -0.38
CA ASN A 198 -2.02 -7.64 -1.12
C ASN A 198 -1.07 -8.58 -0.39
N ASN A 199 -0.15 -9.23 -1.12
CA ASN A 199 0.86 -10.17 -0.61
C ASN A 199 0.35 -11.51 -0.04
N PRO A 200 -0.63 -12.22 -0.65
CA PRO A 200 -1.10 -13.51 -0.14
C PRO A 200 0.04 -14.56 -0.07
N PRO A 201 0.13 -15.44 0.97
CA PRO A 201 -0.73 -15.61 2.17
C PRO A 201 -0.41 -14.68 3.34
N ARG A 202 0.43 -13.66 3.15
CA ARG A 202 0.82 -12.70 4.19
C ARG A 202 0.16 -11.38 3.87
N GLU A 203 -1.17 -11.36 3.91
CA GLU A 203 -1.92 -10.17 3.54
C GLU A 203 -1.49 -8.95 4.38
N ASP A 204 -1.39 -7.77 3.76
CA ASP A 204 -0.89 -6.54 4.41
C ASP A 204 -1.66 -6.20 5.69
N VAL A 205 -2.97 -6.49 5.72
CA VAL A 205 -3.83 -6.31 6.89
C VAL A 205 -3.33 -7.04 8.14
N PHE A 206 -2.64 -8.18 7.98
CA PHE A 206 -2.20 -9.01 9.11
C PHE A 206 -0.90 -8.53 9.76
N HIS A 207 -0.03 -7.85 9.01
CA HIS A 207 1.35 -7.61 9.46
C HIS A 207 1.88 -6.20 9.18
N ARG A 208 1.32 -5.48 8.20
CA ARG A 208 1.71 -4.09 7.89
C ARG A 208 0.91 -3.06 8.65
N PHE A 209 -0.40 -3.25 8.82
CA PHE A 209 -1.29 -2.18 9.29
C PHE A 209 -0.90 -1.58 10.66
N SER A 210 -0.68 -2.42 11.67
CA SER A 210 -0.28 -1.97 13.01
C SER A 210 1.09 -1.29 12.99
N LYS A 211 2.04 -1.88 12.25
CA LYS A 211 3.41 -1.38 12.12
C LYS A 211 3.47 -0.03 11.41
N ASP A 212 2.79 0.07 10.27
CA ASP A 212 2.80 1.28 9.44
C ASP A 212 1.98 2.39 10.07
N LEU A 213 0.91 2.10 10.81
CA LEU A 213 0.17 3.11 11.57
C LEU A 213 1.02 3.71 12.70
N LYS A 214 1.76 2.87 13.45
CA LYS A 214 2.70 3.35 14.49
C LYS A 214 3.77 4.27 13.89
N ARG A 215 4.38 3.86 12.78
CA ARG A 215 5.38 4.66 12.05
C ARG A 215 4.80 5.95 11.51
N PHE A 216 3.61 5.91 10.92
CA PHE A 216 2.93 7.08 10.39
C PHE A 216 2.69 8.13 11.49
N ARG A 217 2.27 7.71 12.70
CA ARG A 217 2.10 8.60 13.85
C ARG A 217 3.40 9.25 14.30
N LEU A 218 4.48 8.48 14.42
CA LEU A 218 5.81 9.03 14.76
C LEU A 218 6.29 10.02 13.71
N LEU A 219 6.11 9.70 12.43
CA LEU A 219 6.42 10.66 11.37
C LEU A 219 5.53 11.90 11.47
N GLN A 220 4.25 11.77 11.79
CA GLN A 220 3.36 12.93 11.94
C GLN A 220 3.81 13.85 13.08
N GLU A 221 4.35 13.29 14.17
CA GLU A 221 4.86 14.03 15.31
C GLU A 221 6.20 14.73 15.01
N HIS A 222 7.16 14.02 14.43
CA HIS A 222 8.54 14.52 14.27
C HIS A 222 8.84 15.13 12.89
N TYR A 223 8.05 14.77 11.88
CA TYR A 223 8.13 15.24 10.50
C TYR A 223 6.75 15.68 10.00
N PRO A 224 6.06 16.60 10.69
CA PRO A 224 4.74 17.06 10.25
C PRO A 224 4.85 17.65 8.85
N ILE A 225 4.02 17.17 7.92
CA ILE A 225 3.83 17.84 6.64
C ILE A 225 3.09 19.14 6.94
N THR A 226 3.87 20.21 7.12
CA THR A 226 3.31 21.53 7.33
C THR A 226 2.73 22.00 6.00
N SER A 227 1.44 22.33 6.01
CA SER A 227 0.90 23.25 5.02
C SER A 227 1.77 24.50 5.17
N GLY A 228 2.61 24.82 4.18
CA GLY A 228 3.38 26.06 4.19
C GLY A 228 2.44 27.22 4.56
N ALA A 229 2.93 28.13 5.40
CA ALA A 229 2.25 29.32 5.90
C ALA A 229 0.97 29.69 5.14
N GLY A 230 -0.18 29.36 5.72
CA GLY A 230 -1.49 29.75 5.19
C GLY A 230 -1.85 29.04 3.89
N LEU A 231 -2.91 28.25 3.96
CA LEU A 231 -3.80 28.12 2.81
C LEU A 231 -4.16 29.55 2.35
N ASN A 232 -3.50 30.12 1.34
CA ASN A 232 -4.01 31.34 0.74
C ASN A 232 -5.28 30.93 0.01
N ASP A 233 -6.45 31.41 0.46
CA ASP A 233 -7.76 31.02 -0.07
C ASP A 233 -7.81 31.07 -1.60
N ALA A 234 -7.13 32.03 -2.22
CA ALA A 234 -7.03 32.20 -3.67
C ALA A 234 -6.28 31.07 -4.43
N GLN A 235 -5.52 30.22 -3.76
CA GLN A 235 -4.79 29.09 -4.37
C GLN A 235 -5.52 27.75 -4.24
N ILE A 236 -6.60 27.71 -3.47
CA ILE A 236 -7.28 26.47 -3.02
C ILE A 236 -8.73 26.43 -3.48
N THR A 237 -9.30 27.58 -3.78
CA THR A 237 -10.61 27.70 -4.42
C THR A 237 -10.49 28.73 -5.55
N GLY A 238 -10.96 28.37 -6.74
CA GLY A 238 -10.78 29.21 -7.93
C GLY A 238 -11.15 28.55 -9.26
N GLY A 239 -11.42 27.24 -9.28
CA GLY A 239 -12.05 26.62 -10.44
C GLY A 239 -13.44 27.20 -10.67
N THR A 240 -13.72 27.60 -11.91
CA THR A 240 -15.05 28.09 -12.33
C THR A 240 -15.79 27.06 -13.18
N THR A 241 -15.11 25.98 -13.56
CA THR A 241 -15.61 24.96 -14.47
C THR A 241 -16.45 23.92 -13.74
N LEU A 242 -17.77 23.94 -13.94
CA LEU A 242 -18.61 22.80 -13.55
C LEU A 242 -18.34 21.61 -14.48
N THR A 243 -17.79 20.54 -13.92
CA THR A 243 -17.60 19.28 -14.65
C THR A 243 -18.80 18.38 -14.41
N ALA A 244 -19.54 18.07 -15.48
CA ALA A 244 -20.59 17.04 -15.44
C ALA A 244 -20.12 15.80 -16.21
N LEU A 245 -20.16 14.63 -15.54
CA LEU A 245 -19.76 13.35 -16.13
C LEU A 245 -20.84 12.30 -15.88
N GLU A 246 -21.32 11.66 -16.94
CA GLU A 246 -22.15 10.45 -16.82
C GLU A 246 -21.26 9.21 -16.69
N VAL A 247 -21.57 8.36 -15.71
CA VAL A 247 -20.82 7.12 -15.43
C VAL A 247 -21.73 6.09 -14.74
N ASP A 248 -21.37 4.81 -14.87
CA ASP A 248 -21.95 3.77 -14.03
C ASP A 248 -21.20 3.72 -12.69
N LEU A 249 -21.85 4.19 -11.61
CA LEU A 249 -21.28 4.21 -10.25
C LEU A 249 -21.04 2.81 -9.67
N ALA A 250 -21.61 1.75 -10.24
CA ALA A 250 -21.28 0.38 -9.85
C ALA A 250 -19.88 -0.02 -10.34
N GLN A 251 -19.36 0.64 -11.39
CA GLN A 251 -18.08 0.30 -12.02
C GLN A 251 -16.92 1.19 -11.54
N VAL A 252 -17.19 2.30 -10.86
CA VAL A 252 -16.16 3.25 -10.43
C VAL A 252 -16.24 3.60 -8.94
N ALA A 253 -15.08 3.82 -8.34
CA ALA A 253 -14.94 4.51 -7.07
C ALA A 253 -14.49 5.95 -7.34
N VAL A 254 -15.18 6.93 -6.74
CA VAL A 254 -14.82 8.34 -6.83
C VAL A 254 -13.52 8.57 -6.07
N HIS A 255 -12.60 9.34 -6.67
CA HIS A 255 -11.26 9.61 -6.14
C HIS A 255 -10.89 11.10 -6.26
N GLY A 256 -9.66 11.46 -5.90
CA GLY A 256 -9.12 12.81 -5.92
C GLY A 256 -9.96 13.85 -5.16
N PHE A 257 -10.01 15.06 -5.71
CA PHE A 257 -10.74 16.18 -5.13
C PHE A 257 -12.26 15.94 -5.02
N ALA A 258 -12.86 15.21 -5.96
CA ALA A 258 -14.28 14.86 -5.89
C ALA A 258 -14.57 13.96 -4.67
N ALA A 259 -13.71 12.96 -4.42
CA ALA A 259 -13.81 12.16 -3.20
C ALA A 259 -13.66 13.02 -1.95
N TYR A 260 -12.65 13.89 -1.91
CA TYR A 260 -12.45 14.83 -0.80
C TYR A 260 -13.71 15.66 -0.51
N GLY A 261 -14.39 16.17 -1.53
CA GLY A 261 -15.66 16.90 -1.38
C GLY A 261 -16.71 16.07 -0.66
N VAL A 262 -16.82 14.77 -0.99
CA VAL A 262 -17.74 13.87 -0.28
C VAL A 262 -17.30 13.64 1.17
N PHE A 263 -16.00 13.40 1.45
CA PHE A 263 -15.49 13.31 2.82
C PHE A 263 -15.86 14.56 3.64
N ARG A 264 -15.65 15.75 3.07
CA ARG A 264 -15.95 17.03 3.72
C ARG A 264 -17.45 17.19 4.02
N ALA A 265 -18.31 16.83 3.07
CA ALA A 265 -19.76 16.86 3.22
C ALA A 265 -20.23 15.85 4.28
N THR A 266 -19.70 14.62 4.28
CA THR A 266 -20.02 13.61 5.28
C THR A 266 -19.60 14.05 6.68
N LEU A 267 -18.45 14.72 6.85
CA LEU A 267 -18.05 15.25 8.15
C LEU A 267 -19.02 16.32 8.66
N SER A 268 -19.51 17.22 7.79
CA SER A 268 -20.54 18.20 8.18
C SER A 268 -21.80 17.52 8.70
N PHE A 269 -22.25 16.46 8.02
CA PHE A 269 -23.36 15.62 8.51
C PHE A 269 -23.03 14.98 9.87
N PHE A 270 -21.81 14.48 10.07
CA PHE A 270 -21.39 13.86 11.33
C PHE A 270 -21.37 14.84 12.51
N ILE A 271 -20.93 16.07 12.28
CA ILE A 271 -20.97 17.12 13.31
C ILE A 271 -22.42 17.41 13.71
N ALA A 272 -23.33 17.49 12.74
CA ALA A 272 -24.75 17.72 13.00
C ALA A 272 -25.40 16.54 13.75
N ALA A 273 -25.17 15.31 13.29
CA ALA A 273 -25.68 14.09 13.92
C ALA A 273 -25.14 13.92 15.34
N SER A 274 -23.85 14.17 15.56
CA SER A 274 -23.22 14.10 16.88
C SER A 274 -23.76 15.17 17.84
N ALA A 275 -24.09 16.36 17.33
CA ALA A 275 -24.76 17.39 18.12
C ALA A 275 -26.17 16.95 18.54
N ALA A 276 -26.95 16.35 17.63
CA ALA A 276 -28.27 15.79 17.92
C ALA A 276 -28.19 14.64 18.95
N ALA A 277 -27.14 13.82 18.88
CA ALA A 277 -26.84 12.75 19.85
C ALA A 277 -26.26 13.23 21.19
N LYS A 278 -26.24 14.56 21.44
CA LYS A 278 -25.75 15.17 22.69
C LYS A 278 -24.30 14.78 23.04
N VAL A 279 -23.43 14.65 22.03
CA VAL A 279 -21.98 14.51 22.24
C VAL A 279 -21.44 15.75 22.99
N SER A 280 -20.36 15.56 23.76
CA SER A 280 -19.75 16.62 24.59
C SER A 280 -19.48 17.90 23.78
N LYS A 281 -19.84 19.06 24.34
CA LYS A 281 -19.58 20.38 23.75
C LYS A 281 -18.09 20.58 23.44
N LYS A 282 -17.18 20.07 24.29
CA LYS A 282 -15.73 20.14 24.07
C LYS A 282 -15.32 19.43 22.77
N ILE A 283 -15.84 18.22 22.56
CA ILE A 283 -15.54 17.40 21.38
C ILE A 283 -16.13 18.05 20.12
N LEU A 284 -17.39 18.49 20.17
CA LEU A 284 -18.04 19.17 19.05
C LEU A 284 -17.33 20.48 18.68
N THR A 285 -16.83 21.24 19.66
CA THR A 285 -16.08 22.47 19.40
C THR A 285 -14.79 22.16 18.67
N ARG A 286 -14.00 21.20 19.17
CA ARG A 286 -12.76 20.77 18.53
C ARG A 286 -12.98 20.23 17.10
N ALA A 287 -14.01 19.40 16.90
CA ALA A 287 -14.36 18.88 15.57
C ALA A 287 -14.72 20.00 14.58
N ARG A 288 -15.44 21.04 15.04
CA ARG A 288 -15.77 22.21 14.21
C ARG A 288 -14.54 23.06 13.89
N GLU A 289 -13.62 23.26 14.83
CA GLU A 289 -12.36 23.96 14.58
C GLU A 289 -11.52 23.25 13.52
N LEU A 290 -11.39 21.92 13.62
CA LEU A 290 -10.70 21.10 12.63
C LEU A 290 -11.36 21.22 11.25
N ALA A 291 -12.70 21.14 11.18
CA ALA A 291 -13.46 21.26 9.93
C ALA A 291 -13.41 22.67 9.32
N ALA A 292 -13.41 23.73 10.14
CA ALA A 292 -13.35 25.11 9.65
C ALA A 292 -12.03 25.41 8.92
N GLY A 293 -10.93 24.74 9.30
CA GLY A 293 -9.65 24.82 8.61
C GLY A 293 -9.54 23.93 7.36
N THR A 294 -10.65 23.46 6.80
CA THR A 294 -10.65 22.56 5.62
C THR A 294 -11.51 23.13 4.49
N PRO A 295 -10.96 23.24 3.26
CA PRO A 295 -11.70 23.78 2.11
C PRO A 295 -12.96 22.99 1.79
N GLU A 296 -13.96 23.66 1.22
CA GLU A 296 -15.14 22.99 0.68
C GLU A 296 -14.96 22.74 -0.82
N ILE A 297 -15.44 21.57 -1.27
CA ILE A 297 -15.52 21.21 -2.68
C ILE A 297 -16.94 20.73 -2.93
N LYS A 298 -17.61 21.35 -3.90
CA LYS A 298 -18.97 20.97 -4.24
C LYS A 298 -18.95 19.80 -5.21
N VAL A 299 -19.60 18.72 -4.79
CA VAL A 299 -19.82 17.52 -5.58
C VAL A 299 -21.25 17.04 -5.35
N THR A 300 -21.99 16.82 -6.43
CA THR A 300 -23.36 16.29 -6.37
C THR A 300 -23.54 15.14 -7.35
N PHE A 301 -24.54 14.31 -7.08
CA PHE A 301 -24.85 13.11 -7.85
C PHE A 301 -26.32 13.13 -8.24
N GLU A 302 -26.60 12.82 -9.49
CA GLU A 302 -27.95 12.79 -10.03
C GLU A 302 -28.18 11.46 -10.77
N ALA A 303 -29.39 10.92 -10.67
CA ALA A 303 -29.79 9.77 -11.47
C ALA A 303 -29.94 10.20 -12.94
N ALA A 304 -29.36 9.42 -13.85
CA ALA A 304 -29.37 9.67 -15.30
C ALA A 304 -29.69 8.36 -16.04
N GLY A 305 -30.95 7.90 -15.93
CA GLY A 305 -31.38 6.60 -16.48
C GLY A 305 -30.68 5.43 -15.77
N PRO A 306 -30.02 4.50 -16.50
CA PRO A 306 -29.25 3.41 -15.88
C PRO A 306 -27.89 3.87 -15.31
N ARG A 307 -27.50 5.13 -15.55
CA ARG A 307 -26.24 5.73 -15.12
C ARG A 307 -26.49 6.85 -14.11
N HIS A 308 -25.41 7.46 -13.65
CA HIS A 308 -25.46 8.61 -12.77
C HIS A 308 -24.59 9.72 -13.33
N ARG A 309 -25.00 10.97 -13.09
CA ARG A 309 -24.23 12.15 -13.42
C ARG A 309 -23.53 12.67 -12.17
N ILE A 310 -22.21 12.81 -12.25
CA ILE A 310 -21.38 13.44 -11.23
C ILE A 310 -21.18 14.90 -11.65
N HIS A 311 -21.60 15.83 -10.80
CA HIS A 311 -21.27 17.24 -10.93
C HIS A 311 -20.15 17.57 -9.96
N PHE A 312 -19.07 18.14 -10.45
CA PHE A 312 -17.86 18.41 -9.69
C PHE A 312 -17.34 19.82 -10.00
N GLU A 313 -17.18 20.63 -8.97
CA GLU A 313 -16.55 21.95 -9.04
C GLU A 313 -15.11 21.81 -8.51
N PRO A 314 -14.09 21.74 -9.39
CA PRO A 314 -12.73 21.52 -8.97
C PRO A 314 -12.16 22.74 -8.24
N PRO A 315 -11.18 22.55 -7.34
CA PRO A 315 -10.57 23.67 -6.64
C PRO A 315 -9.80 24.60 -7.57
N VAL A 316 -9.30 24.09 -8.70
CA VAL A 316 -8.62 24.81 -9.78
C VAL A 316 -9.04 24.20 -11.11
N ASP A 317 -9.12 24.98 -12.20
CA ASP A 317 -9.59 24.46 -13.50
C ASP A 317 -8.70 23.35 -14.08
N ALA A 318 -7.43 23.27 -13.67
CA ALA A 318 -6.52 22.20 -14.05
C ALA A 318 -6.78 20.86 -13.33
N ALA A 319 -7.56 20.87 -12.24
CA ALA A 319 -7.84 19.66 -11.47
C ALA A 319 -8.94 18.84 -12.16
N ARG A 320 -8.61 17.59 -12.47
CA ARG A 320 -9.47 16.66 -13.21
C ARG A 320 -10.35 15.85 -12.27
N LEU A 321 -11.47 15.37 -12.80
CA LEU A 321 -12.23 14.31 -12.14
C LEU A 321 -11.43 13.00 -12.24
N LEU A 322 -11.21 12.37 -11.08
CA LEU A 322 -10.44 11.15 -10.96
C LEU A 322 -11.33 9.99 -10.50
N LEU A 323 -11.27 8.87 -11.23
CA LEU A 323 -12.01 7.65 -10.95
C LEU A 323 -11.05 6.48 -10.74
N ALA A 324 -11.36 5.57 -9.82
CA ALA A 324 -10.65 4.31 -9.65
C ALA A 324 -11.54 3.14 -10.04
N THR A 325 -11.02 2.15 -10.77
CA THR A 325 -11.84 1.02 -11.23
C THR A 325 -11.02 -0.26 -11.47
N PRO A 326 -11.56 -1.44 -11.16
CA PRO A 326 -10.95 -2.70 -11.55
C PRO A 326 -11.24 -3.08 -13.01
N TRP A 327 -12.09 -2.30 -13.70
CA TRP A 327 -12.51 -2.48 -15.10
C TRP A 327 -12.11 -1.25 -15.95
N PRO A 328 -10.82 -0.92 -16.03
CA PRO A 328 -10.38 0.33 -16.67
C PRO A 328 -10.76 0.38 -18.15
N ASN A 329 -10.71 -0.74 -18.87
CA ASN A 329 -11.04 -0.80 -20.30
C ASN A 329 -12.53 -0.53 -20.56
N GLU A 330 -13.41 -1.14 -19.77
CA GLU A 330 -14.86 -0.98 -19.87
C GLU A 330 -15.28 0.46 -19.55
N VAL A 331 -14.73 1.03 -18.48
CA VAL A 331 -14.99 2.41 -18.08
C VAL A 331 -14.48 3.38 -19.15
N VAL A 332 -13.25 3.22 -19.64
CA VAL A 332 -12.67 4.07 -20.70
C VAL A 332 -13.47 3.99 -21.99
N LYS A 333 -13.86 2.78 -22.42
CA LYS A 333 -14.71 2.56 -23.60
C LYS A 333 -16.03 3.29 -23.44
N SER A 334 -16.72 3.08 -22.31
CA SER A 334 -17.98 3.73 -21.98
C SER A 334 -17.88 5.26 -22.04
N LEU A 335 -16.82 5.83 -21.44
CA LEU A 335 -16.56 7.28 -21.47
C LEU A 335 -16.30 7.81 -22.89
N THR A 336 -15.61 7.04 -23.72
CA THR A 336 -15.26 7.41 -25.09
C THR A 336 -16.49 7.37 -26.01
N GLU A 337 -17.35 6.36 -25.88
CA GLU A 337 -18.57 6.22 -26.68
C GLU A 337 -19.57 7.37 -26.45
N MET A 338 -19.55 7.98 -25.26
CA MET A 338 -20.35 9.16 -24.94
C MET A 338 -19.78 10.48 -25.46
N ARG A 339 -18.56 10.48 -26.01
CA ARG A 339 -17.81 11.70 -26.37
C ARG A 339 -17.43 11.70 -27.84
N THR A 340 -18.09 12.54 -28.63
CA THR A 340 -17.71 12.73 -30.04
C THR A 340 -16.28 13.29 -30.13
N GLY A 341 -15.37 12.55 -30.77
CA GLY A 341 -13.97 12.97 -30.93
C GLY A 341 -13.11 12.82 -29.67
N ALA A 342 -13.49 11.93 -28.74
CA ALA A 342 -12.65 11.62 -27.59
C ALA A 342 -11.28 11.05 -27.99
N LYS A 343 -10.27 11.39 -27.19
CA LYS A 343 -8.93 10.84 -27.25
C LYS A 343 -8.62 10.12 -25.95
N VAL A 344 -7.99 8.95 -26.07
CA VAL A 344 -7.54 8.15 -24.93
C VAL A 344 -6.02 8.08 -24.96
N GLU A 345 -5.39 8.41 -23.83
CA GLU A 345 -3.96 8.28 -23.63
C GLU A 345 -3.71 7.45 -22.38
N TRP A 346 -2.92 6.38 -22.52
CA TRP A 346 -2.57 5.51 -21.40
C TRP A 346 -1.21 5.90 -20.83
N TYR A 347 -1.06 5.78 -19.52
CA TYR A 347 0.14 6.13 -18.79
C TYR A 347 0.60 4.92 -17.98
N ALA A 348 1.89 4.62 -18.07
CA ALA A 348 2.54 3.61 -17.26
C ALA A 348 2.35 3.93 -15.76
N PRO A 349 2.40 2.92 -14.86
CA PRO A 349 2.45 3.19 -13.43
C PRO A 349 3.61 4.15 -13.09
N TYR A 350 3.47 4.90 -11.99
CA TYR A 350 4.59 5.63 -11.39
C TYR A 350 4.93 4.99 -10.05
N MET A 351 6.02 4.21 -10.04
CA MET A 351 6.33 3.29 -8.94
C MET A 351 5.06 2.52 -8.54
N ASP A 352 4.86 2.25 -7.24
CA ASP A 352 3.59 1.72 -6.74
C ASP A 352 2.61 2.81 -6.28
N SER A 353 3.00 4.09 -6.44
CA SER A 353 2.26 5.25 -5.92
C SER A 353 1.13 5.74 -6.83
N ARG A 354 1.30 5.64 -8.15
CA ARG A 354 0.25 5.86 -9.14
C ARG A 354 0.10 4.59 -9.98
N PRO A 355 -1.10 4.00 -10.06
CA PRO A 355 -1.30 2.81 -10.88
C PRO A 355 -1.26 3.16 -12.38
N LEU A 356 -1.35 2.13 -13.22
CA LEU A 356 -1.70 2.31 -14.63
C LEU A 356 -2.95 3.20 -14.73
N MET A 357 -2.91 4.18 -15.63
CA MET A 357 -4.00 5.14 -15.79
C MET A 357 -4.32 5.37 -17.26
N ALA A 358 -5.60 5.59 -17.56
CA ALA A 358 -6.03 6.22 -18.81
C ALA A 358 -6.51 7.65 -18.57
N ARG A 359 -6.17 8.56 -19.48
CA ARG A 359 -6.77 9.88 -19.60
C ARG A 359 -7.73 9.88 -20.79
N VAL A 360 -8.98 10.26 -20.54
CA VAL A 360 -10.00 10.46 -21.58
C VAL A 360 -10.24 11.96 -21.72
N SER A 361 -9.98 12.51 -22.91
CA SER A 361 -10.07 13.94 -23.24
C SER A 361 -10.93 14.17 -24.48
N GLY A 362 -11.34 15.41 -24.73
CA GLY A 362 -12.09 15.82 -25.93
C GLY A 362 -13.61 15.74 -25.82
N GLY A 363 -14.30 16.03 -26.93
CA GLY A 363 -15.77 16.04 -27.01
C GLY A 363 -16.46 17.22 -26.31
N GLY A 364 -15.75 18.31 -26.06
CA GLY A 364 -16.28 19.48 -25.36
C GLY A 364 -16.51 19.27 -23.86
N LEU A 365 -16.03 18.16 -23.30
CA LEU A 365 -16.12 17.81 -21.88
C LEU A 365 -14.75 17.87 -21.21
N PRO A 366 -14.68 18.13 -19.89
CA PRO A 366 -13.43 18.10 -19.13
C PRO A 366 -12.75 16.73 -19.19
N ASP A 367 -11.42 16.75 -19.08
CA ASP A 367 -10.59 15.55 -19.01
C ASP A 367 -10.93 14.73 -17.76
N VAL A 368 -10.92 13.41 -17.93
CA VAL A 368 -11.15 12.46 -16.84
C VAL A 368 -9.97 11.50 -16.78
N ASP A 369 -9.42 11.34 -15.58
CA ASP A 369 -8.36 10.38 -15.30
C ASP A 369 -9.00 9.12 -14.67
N VAL A 370 -8.64 7.95 -15.20
CA VAL A 370 -9.14 6.64 -14.76
C VAL A 370 -7.97 5.80 -14.25
N HIS A 371 -7.84 5.67 -12.93
CA HIS A 371 -6.86 4.82 -12.27
C HIS A 371 -7.31 3.36 -12.29
N SER A 372 -6.46 2.48 -12.82
CA SER A 372 -6.68 1.04 -12.78
C SER A 372 -6.41 0.50 -11.37
N THR A 373 -7.34 -0.28 -10.86
CA THR A 373 -7.14 -1.17 -9.73
C THR A 373 -7.29 -2.63 -10.15
N GLN A 374 -7.15 -2.91 -11.45
CA GLN A 374 -7.19 -4.26 -11.96
C GLN A 374 -6.12 -5.11 -11.26
N ASN A 375 -6.49 -6.33 -10.86
CA ASN A 375 -5.65 -7.26 -10.10
C ASN A 375 -5.25 -6.80 -8.69
N ARG A 376 -5.86 -5.75 -8.16
CA ARG A 376 -5.60 -5.26 -6.79
C ARG A 376 -6.92 -5.01 -6.07
N LEU A 377 -7.14 -5.71 -4.95
CA LEU A 377 -8.33 -5.54 -4.12
C LEU A 377 -8.28 -4.18 -3.40
N LEU A 378 -8.81 -3.15 -4.06
CA LEU A 378 -8.89 -1.80 -3.50
C LEU A 378 -9.91 -1.74 -2.37
N ALA A 379 -9.51 -1.17 -1.22
CA ALA A 379 -10.43 -0.82 -0.15
C ALA A 379 -11.25 0.43 -0.51
N VAL A 380 -12.58 0.31 -0.48
CA VAL A 380 -13.52 1.41 -0.70
C VAL A 380 -14.61 1.47 0.36
N SER A 381 -15.14 2.67 0.58
CA SER A 381 -16.36 2.89 1.35
C SER A 381 -17.54 3.12 0.40
N VAL A 382 -18.72 2.66 0.78
CA VAL A 382 -19.96 2.97 0.07
C VAL A 382 -20.74 3.97 0.91
N VAL A 383 -20.92 5.17 0.39
CA VAL A 383 -21.63 6.26 1.06
C VAL A 383 -22.97 6.51 0.39
N GLU A 384 -23.95 6.90 1.19
CA GLU A 384 -25.25 7.34 0.69
C GLU A 384 -25.22 8.86 0.53
N VAL A 385 -25.44 9.33 -0.69
CA VAL A 385 -25.51 10.76 -1.02
C VAL A 385 -26.95 11.16 -1.33
N PRO A 386 -27.36 12.40 -1.03
CA PRO A 386 -28.66 12.92 -1.43
C PRO A 386 -28.87 12.78 -2.94
N SER A 387 -30.07 12.40 -3.32
CA SER A 387 -30.51 12.25 -4.71
C SER A 387 -31.66 13.20 -4.99
N THR A 388 -31.83 13.57 -6.26
CA THR A 388 -33.05 14.23 -6.75
C THR A 388 -34.22 13.24 -6.89
N ALA A 389 -33.97 11.93 -6.77
CA ALA A 389 -34.98 10.87 -6.73
C ALA A 389 -35.38 10.50 -5.29
N ASP A 390 -36.47 9.72 -5.14
CA ASP A 390 -37.04 9.30 -3.84
C ASP A 390 -36.10 8.47 -2.94
N PHE A 391 -34.95 8.03 -3.46
CA PHE A 391 -34.00 7.18 -2.75
C PHE A 391 -32.56 7.73 -2.85
N PRO A 392 -31.74 7.62 -1.78
CA PRO A 392 -30.35 8.04 -1.82
C PRO A 392 -29.55 7.26 -2.85
N ILE A 393 -28.58 7.92 -3.48
CA ILE A 393 -27.64 7.26 -4.40
C ILE A 393 -26.50 6.66 -3.59
N LYS A 394 -26.13 5.41 -3.89
CA LYS A 394 -24.95 4.76 -3.30
C LYS A 394 -23.73 5.03 -4.17
N VAL A 395 -22.70 5.61 -3.57
CA VAL A 395 -21.45 5.99 -4.25
C VAL A 395 -20.31 5.22 -3.62
N SER A 396 -19.55 4.49 -4.42
CA SER A 396 -18.26 3.93 -3.97
C SER A 396 -17.23 5.05 -3.98
N ILE A 397 -16.48 5.20 -2.89
CA ILE A 397 -15.43 6.20 -2.72
C ILE A 397 -14.18 5.51 -2.21
N VAL A 398 -13.03 5.94 -2.71
CA VAL A 398 -11.75 5.41 -2.24
C VAL A 398 -11.58 5.59 -0.73
N SER A 399 -10.77 4.71 -0.12
CA SER A 399 -10.38 4.89 1.28
C SER A 399 -9.68 6.25 1.50
N PRO A 400 -9.75 6.81 2.72
CA PRO A 400 -9.04 8.05 3.01
C PRO A 400 -7.52 7.92 2.80
N GLN A 401 -6.96 6.72 3.00
CA GLN A 401 -5.54 6.46 2.75
C GLN A 401 -5.21 6.53 1.26
N TYR A 402 -6.10 6.09 0.38
CA TYR A 402 -5.86 6.24 -1.06
C TYR A 402 -5.97 7.70 -1.49
N LEU A 403 -6.91 8.45 -0.91
CA LEU A 403 -6.98 9.89 -1.10
C LEU A 403 -5.70 10.63 -0.65
N LEU A 404 -5.18 10.28 0.53
CA LEU A 404 -3.90 10.79 1.04
C LEU A 404 -2.73 10.40 0.14
N LEU A 405 -2.68 9.15 -0.32
CA LEU A 405 -1.67 8.67 -1.27
C LEU A 405 -1.67 9.51 -2.55
N ASN A 406 -2.85 9.75 -3.13
CA ASN A 406 -2.99 10.55 -4.34
C ASN A 406 -2.51 11.99 -4.15
N PHE A 407 -2.96 12.68 -3.10
CA PHE A 407 -2.52 14.06 -2.85
C PHE A 407 -1.02 14.15 -2.56
N LEU A 408 -0.48 13.18 -1.81
CA LEU A 408 0.94 13.14 -1.55
C LEU A 408 1.74 12.88 -2.83
N TYR A 409 1.31 11.94 -3.67
CA TYR A 409 1.93 11.66 -4.96
C TYR A 409 1.92 12.88 -5.87
N GLU A 410 0.75 13.49 -6.09
CA GLU A 410 0.61 14.67 -6.95
C GLU A 410 1.45 15.85 -6.44
N ALA A 411 1.58 16.01 -5.12
CA ALA A 411 2.51 16.98 -4.55
C ALA A 411 3.99 16.67 -4.88
N HIS A 412 4.39 15.41 -4.91
CA HIS A 412 5.77 15.02 -5.20
C HIS A 412 6.16 15.24 -6.66
N VAL A 413 5.24 15.01 -7.60
CA VAL A 413 5.49 15.20 -9.04
C VAL A 413 5.20 16.62 -9.54
N SER A 414 4.69 17.48 -8.67
CA SER A 414 4.39 18.89 -8.97
C SER A 414 5.38 19.84 -8.30
N GLU A 415 5.46 21.06 -8.85
CA GLU A 415 6.27 22.16 -8.31
C GLU A 415 5.40 23.39 -7.95
N GLY A 416 5.99 24.34 -7.23
CA GLY A 416 5.39 25.65 -6.94
C GLY A 416 3.99 25.58 -6.32
N GLY A 417 3.07 26.38 -6.87
CA GLY A 417 1.69 26.49 -6.35
C GLY A 417 0.88 25.20 -6.46
N VAL A 418 1.12 24.37 -7.48
CA VAL A 418 0.42 23.09 -7.66
C VAL A 418 0.83 22.11 -6.56
N ARG A 419 2.12 22.04 -6.22
CA ARG A 419 2.59 21.29 -5.06
C ARG A 419 1.93 21.77 -3.77
N GLY A 420 1.87 23.09 -3.58
CA GLY A 420 1.23 23.72 -2.41
C GLY A 420 -0.25 23.33 -2.26
N LEU A 421 -1.00 23.31 -3.37
CA LEU A 421 -2.39 22.87 -3.42
C LEU A 421 -2.53 21.44 -2.87
N TYR A 422 -1.79 20.49 -3.44
CA TYR A 422 -1.89 19.08 -3.05
C TYR A 422 -1.43 18.81 -1.62
N VAL A 423 -0.36 19.46 -1.16
CA VAL A 423 0.07 19.42 0.26
C VAL A 423 -1.01 19.99 1.18
N GLY A 424 -1.67 21.08 0.76
CA GLY A 424 -2.78 21.70 1.49
C GLY A 424 -3.96 20.73 1.67
N TYR A 425 -4.37 20.06 0.60
CA TYR A 425 -5.45 19.06 0.64
C TYR A 425 -5.05 17.78 1.37
N TYR A 426 -3.78 17.36 1.32
CA TYR A 426 -3.26 16.29 2.16
C TYR A 426 -3.47 16.61 3.66
N GLY A 427 -3.01 17.79 4.09
CA GLY A 427 -3.18 18.25 5.48
C GLY A 427 -4.65 18.46 5.85
N ALA A 428 -5.48 18.94 4.93
CA ALA A 428 -6.91 19.08 5.15
C ALA A 428 -7.59 17.72 5.35
N THR A 429 -7.26 16.71 4.55
CA THR A 429 -7.76 15.34 4.73
C THR A 429 -7.38 14.78 6.09
N LEU A 430 -6.14 14.99 6.57
CA LEU A 430 -5.74 14.57 7.92
C LEU A 430 -6.59 15.25 9.02
N ARG A 431 -6.92 16.54 8.87
CA ARG A 431 -7.82 17.24 9.80
C ARG A 431 -9.25 16.68 9.76
N LEU A 432 -9.75 16.30 8.57
CA LEU A 432 -11.04 15.63 8.44
C LEU A 432 -11.05 14.29 9.19
N LEU A 433 -9.97 13.51 9.05
CA LEU A 433 -9.80 12.24 9.76
C LEU A 433 -9.74 12.43 11.27
N GLU A 434 -8.95 13.39 11.77
CA GLU A 434 -8.88 13.71 13.20
C GLU A 434 -10.26 14.11 13.76
N ALA A 435 -11.00 14.95 13.04
CA ALA A 435 -12.34 15.35 13.44
C ALA A 435 -13.31 14.16 13.45
N ALA A 436 -13.27 13.31 12.43
CA ALA A 436 -14.10 12.11 12.36
C ALA A 436 -13.77 11.13 13.49
N ASP A 437 -12.50 10.85 13.76
CA ASP A 437 -12.04 9.96 14.83
C ASP A 437 -12.52 10.44 16.21
N LEU A 438 -12.44 11.74 16.48
CA LEU A 438 -12.95 12.34 17.71
C LEU A 438 -14.47 12.11 17.89
N LEU A 439 -15.25 12.28 16.81
CA LEU A 439 -16.69 12.10 16.83
C LEU A 439 -17.07 10.61 16.96
N ILE A 440 -16.44 9.74 16.18
CA ILE A 440 -16.64 8.28 16.22
C ILE A 440 -16.31 7.75 17.63
N GLY A 441 -15.17 8.14 18.19
CA GLY A 441 -14.77 7.75 19.54
C GLY A 441 -15.77 8.23 20.61
N ALA A 442 -16.29 9.44 20.47
CA ALA A 442 -17.28 9.99 21.39
C ALA A 442 -18.65 9.29 21.32
N LEU A 443 -19.05 8.84 20.12
CA LEU A 443 -20.25 8.04 19.90
C LEU A 443 -20.09 6.62 20.45
N ARG A 444 -18.88 6.04 20.38
CA ARG A 444 -18.55 4.69 20.85
C ARG A 444 -18.47 4.56 22.38
N ALA A 445 -17.93 5.57 23.08
CA ALA A 445 -17.78 5.67 24.53
C ALA A 445 -17.54 4.33 25.28
N GLU A 446 -16.26 3.92 25.32
CA GLU A 446 -15.78 2.87 26.23
C GLU A 446 -16.05 3.20 27.70
N LYS A 447 -16.49 2.18 28.46
CA LYS A 447 -17.11 2.20 29.81
C LYS A 447 -18.61 2.56 29.89
N GLY A 448 -19.38 2.30 28.83
CA GLY A 448 -20.86 2.35 28.90
C GLY A 448 -21.63 1.82 27.68
N GLY A 449 -20.94 1.46 26.59
CA GLY A 449 -21.58 1.15 25.31
C GLY A 449 -21.82 2.40 24.48
N PRO A 450 -22.23 2.26 23.20
CA PRO A 450 -22.45 3.41 22.34
C PRO A 450 -23.55 4.32 22.89
N LYS A 451 -23.35 5.64 22.81
CA LYS A 451 -24.35 6.64 23.25
C LYS A 451 -25.61 6.67 22.37
N VAL A 452 -25.52 6.04 21.20
CA VAL A 452 -26.61 5.80 20.27
C VAL A 452 -26.87 4.30 20.20
N PRO A 453 -28.06 3.83 19.80
CA PRO A 453 -28.30 2.41 19.61
C PRO A 453 -27.22 1.76 18.72
N GLU A 454 -26.76 0.56 19.06
CA GLU A 454 -25.70 -0.16 18.32
C GLU A 454 -26.01 -0.26 16.84
N SER A 455 -27.28 -0.49 16.46
CA SER A 455 -27.73 -0.50 15.06
C SER A 455 -27.52 0.84 14.36
N THR A 456 -27.71 1.95 15.07
CA THR A 456 -27.50 3.31 14.55
C THR A 456 -26.01 3.61 14.41
N TYR A 457 -25.20 3.24 15.41
CA TYR A 457 -23.74 3.35 15.33
C TYR A 457 -23.16 2.51 14.18
N ARG A 458 -23.65 1.28 14.02
CA ARG A 458 -23.22 0.37 12.97
C ARG A 458 -23.61 0.87 11.58
N ALA A 459 -24.86 1.28 11.38
CA ALA A 459 -25.31 1.88 10.12
C ALA A 459 -24.48 3.14 9.78
N PHE A 460 -24.14 3.93 10.80
CA PHE A 460 -23.27 5.10 10.69
C PHE A 460 -21.84 4.73 10.26
N VAL A 461 -21.19 3.74 10.87
CA VAL A 461 -19.84 3.30 10.48
C VAL A 461 -19.83 2.65 9.10
N GLU A 462 -20.84 1.84 8.78
CA GLU A 462 -20.94 1.10 7.50
C GLU A 462 -21.21 2.01 6.28
N SER A 463 -21.80 3.18 6.49
CA SER A 463 -22.06 4.20 5.46
C SER A 463 -21.05 5.34 5.47
N SER A 464 -20.02 5.27 6.32
CA SER A 464 -19.02 6.31 6.50
C SER A 464 -17.80 6.09 5.60
N PRO A 465 -17.28 7.15 4.94
CA PRO A 465 -15.97 7.09 4.29
C PRO A 465 -14.82 7.11 5.32
N PHE A 466 -15.10 7.41 6.60
CA PHE A 466 -14.12 7.46 7.69
C PHE A 466 -13.95 6.14 8.45
N GLY A 467 -14.89 5.20 8.28
CA GLY A 467 -14.78 3.88 8.89
C GLY A 467 -13.71 3.03 8.18
N LEU A 468 -13.16 2.04 8.88
CA LEU A 468 -12.45 0.91 8.27
C LEU A 468 -13.46 0.01 7.53
N ALA A 469 -14.20 0.57 6.58
CA ALA A 469 -15.01 -0.20 5.65
C ALA A 469 -14.04 -0.78 4.62
N VAL A 470 -13.39 -1.89 4.97
CA VAL A 470 -12.51 -2.61 4.05
C VAL A 470 -13.38 -3.52 3.18
N ARG A 471 -14.23 -2.90 2.34
CA ARG A 471 -14.95 -3.64 1.30
C ARG A 471 -14.06 -3.65 0.05
N PRO A 472 -13.71 -4.83 -0.49
CA PRO A 472 -13.01 -4.87 -1.75
C PRO A 472 -13.91 -4.31 -2.86
N PHE A 473 -13.36 -3.46 -3.72
CA PHE A 473 -14.08 -2.95 -4.87
C PHE A 473 -14.06 -3.94 -6.04
N GLY A 474 -15.25 -4.31 -6.51
CA GLY A 474 -15.46 -5.30 -7.57
C GLY A 474 -15.19 -6.75 -7.14
N ASP A 475 -15.43 -7.69 -8.07
CA ASP A 475 -15.29 -9.13 -7.88
C ASP A 475 -14.17 -9.75 -8.75
N VAL A 476 -13.59 -8.97 -9.68
CA VAL A 476 -12.56 -9.38 -10.64
C VAL A 476 -11.13 -9.40 -10.09
N ASN A 477 -10.92 -9.00 -8.83
CA ASN A 477 -9.60 -8.88 -8.22
C ASN A 477 -9.16 -10.15 -7.47
N ARG A 478 -9.39 -11.32 -8.08
CA ARG A 478 -8.93 -12.60 -7.51
C ARG A 478 -7.52 -12.89 -8.01
N ASN A 479 -6.53 -12.79 -7.13
CA ASN A 479 -5.16 -13.15 -7.45
C ASN A 479 -5.10 -14.61 -7.94
N ALA A 480 -4.61 -14.84 -9.16
CA ALA A 480 -4.57 -16.17 -9.77
C ALA A 480 -3.78 -17.18 -8.92
N SER A 481 -2.67 -16.76 -8.31
CA SER A 481 -1.89 -17.60 -7.38
C SER A 481 -2.67 -17.95 -6.12
N TYR A 482 -3.49 -17.02 -5.61
CA TYR A 482 -4.40 -17.29 -4.49
C TYR A 482 -5.50 -18.28 -4.87
N LEU A 483 -6.09 -18.15 -6.08
CA LEU A 483 -7.09 -19.09 -6.59
C LEU A 483 -6.51 -20.49 -6.79
N ILE A 484 -5.31 -20.60 -7.36
CA ILE A 484 -4.59 -21.88 -7.50
C ILE A 484 -4.33 -22.50 -6.13
N ARG A 485 -3.87 -21.71 -5.14
CA ARG A 485 -3.66 -22.18 -3.78
C ARG A 485 -4.95 -22.70 -3.14
N LEU A 486 -6.03 -21.93 -3.23
CA LEU A 486 -7.34 -22.33 -2.70
C LEU A 486 -7.88 -23.58 -3.39
N ALA A 487 -7.70 -23.71 -4.70
CA ALA A 487 -8.05 -24.93 -5.43
C ALA A 487 -7.24 -26.13 -4.93
N GLY A 488 -5.95 -25.94 -4.60
CA GLY A 488 -5.13 -26.94 -3.93
C GLY A 488 -5.65 -27.33 -2.54
N SER A 489 -6.01 -26.34 -1.70
CA SER A 489 -6.60 -26.58 -0.38
C SER A 489 -7.97 -27.27 -0.44
N ALA A 490 -8.82 -26.90 -1.41
CA ALA A 490 -10.12 -27.52 -1.65
C ALA A 490 -9.95 -29.02 -2.00
N ARG A 491 -9.00 -29.34 -2.87
CA ARG A 491 -8.63 -30.75 -3.17
C ARG A 491 -8.18 -31.52 -1.93
N ALA A 492 -7.45 -30.87 -1.02
CA ALA A 492 -6.99 -31.50 0.22
C ALA A 492 -8.14 -31.85 1.20
N VAL A 493 -9.31 -31.21 1.08
CA VAL A 493 -10.52 -31.52 1.87
C VAL A 493 -11.54 -32.36 1.10
N GLY A 494 -11.14 -32.94 -0.04
CA GLY A 494 -11.98 -33.83 -0.84
C GLY A 494 -12.92 -33.12 -1.82
N ASP A 495 -12.77 -31.81 -1.99
CA ASP A 495 -13.51 -31.05 -2.99
C ASP A 495 -12.82 -31.13 -4.38
N THR A 496 -13.57 -30.94 -5.45
CA THR A 496 -13.09 -31.00 -6.83
C THR A 496 -13.38 -29.66 -7.53
N PRO A 497 -12.61 -28.60 -7.20
CA PRO A 497 -12.78 -27.31 -7.86
C PRO A 497 -12.57 -27.49 -9.37
N PRO A 498 -13.22 -26.65 -10.21
CA PRO A 498 -13.01 -26.68 -11.66
C PRO A 498 -11.52 -26.71 -11.95
N GLY A 499 -11.08 -27.67 -12.76
CA GLY A 499 -9.67 -27.78 -13.12
C GLY A 499 -9.24 -26.54 -13.89
N ILE A 500 -8.26 -25.81 -13.38
CA ILE A 500 -7.34 -25.09 -14.27
C ILE A 500 -6.53 -26.21 -14.92
N ASP A 501 -6.69 -26.42 -16.21
CA ASP A 501 -5.79 -27.29 -16.94
C ASP A 501 -4.41 -26.63 -16.91
N LEU A 502 -3.47 -27.23 -16.20
CA LEU A 502 -2.10 -26.71 -16.13
C LEU A 502 -1.42 -26.82 -17.51
N ALA A 503 -1.98 -27.57 -18.45
CA ALA A 503 -1.54 -27.58 -19.85
C ALA A 503 -1.85 -26.26 -20.58
N ASP A 504 -2.80 -25.45 -20.08
CA ASP A 504 -3.06 -24.10 -20.58
C ASP A 504 -2.05 -23.07 -20.03
N LEU A 505 -1.35 -23.39 -18.94
CA LEU A 505 -0.21 -22.59 -18.48
C LEU A 505 1.01 -22.91 -19.34
N PRO A 506 1.87 -21.92 -19.64
CA PRO A 506 3.08 -22.16 -20.41
C PRO A 506 3.93 -23.23 -19.75
N ASP A 507 4.16 -24.32 -20.49
CA ASP A 507 5.01 -25.43 -20.08
C ASP A 507 6.42 -24.91 -19.76
N LEU A 508 6.76 -24.89 -18.47
CA LEU A 508 8.07 -24.40 -18.00
C LEU A 508 9.23 -25.24 -18.56
N ALA A 509 9.00 -26.49 -18.96
CA ALA A 509 10.00 -27.31 -19.63
C ALA A 509 10.24 -26.92 -21.09
N LYS A 510 9.34 -26.12 -21.69
CA LYS A 510 9.49 -25.53 -23.03
C LYS A 510 10.02 -24.10 -23.00
N VAL A 511 10.31 -23.54 -21.82
CA VAL A 511 10.96 -22.23 -21.70
C VAL A 511 12.27 -22.30 -22.48
N PRO A 512 12.42 -21.53 -23.56
CA PRO A 512 13.60 -21.60 -24.41
C PRO A 512 14.90 -21.46 -23.60
N PRO A 513 15.96 -22.24 -23.90
CA PRO A 513 17.25 -22.18 -23.20
C PRO A 513 17.84 -20.77 -23.02
N LYS A 514 17.49 -19.82 -23.91
CA LYS A 514 17.86 -18.40 -23.81
C LYS A 514 17.34 -17.66 -22.56
N TYR A 515 16.32 -18.20 -21.89
CA TYR A 515 15.81 -17.67 -20.61
C TYR A 515 16.49 -18.30 -19.40
N PHE A 516 17.27 -19.37 -19.60
CA PHE A 516 18.21 -19.84 -18.59
C PHE A 516 19.53 -19.05 -18.77
N PRO A 517 20.13 -18.53 -17.70
CA PRO A 517 21.43 -17.87 -17.80
C PRO A 517 22.44 -18.81 -18.45
N SER A 518 23.03 -18.41 -19.57
CA SER A 518 24.15 -19.13 -20.16
C SER A 518 25.35 -19.05 -19.22
N GLY A 519 25.88 -20.18 -18.75
CA GLY A 519 27.08 -20.22 -17.91
C GLY A 519 26.86 -20.56 -16.44
N LEU A 520 25.84 -21.35 -16.09
CA LEU A 520 25.77 -22.05 -14.80
C LEU A 520 26.94 -23.06 -14.72
N HIS A 521 28.13 -22.59 -14.30
CA HIS A 521 29.32 -23.40 -14.17
C HIS A 521 29.95 -23.27 -12.78
N ASP A 522 30.28 -24.45 -12.24
CA ASP A 522 30.95 -24.71 -10.96
C ASP A 522 32.50 -24.72 -11.11
N ASP A 523 33.01 -24.16 -12.22
CA ASP A 523 34.40 -24.41 -12.69
C ASP A 523 35.39 -23.27 -12.42
N GLY A 524 34.98 -22.22 -11.70
CA GLY A 524 35.87 -21.13 -11.28
C GLY A 524 36.27 -20.16 -12.40
N SER A 525 35.67 -20.24 -13.59
CA SER A 525 35.85 -19.22 -14.64
C SER A 525 35.11 -17.90 -14.27
N PRO A 526 35.64 -16.71 -14.64
CA PRO A 526 34.92 -15.45 -14.41
C PRO A 526 33.65 -15.42 -15.24
N SER A 527 32.49 -15.50 -14.59
CA SER A 527 31.18 -15.48 -15.24
C SER A 527 31.01 -14.21 -16.07
N LYS A 528 30.59 -14.32 -17.34
CA LYS A 528 30.02 -13.16 -18.02
C LYS A 528 28.67 -12.87 -17.36
N ARG A 529 28.54 -11.72 -16.70
CA ARG A 529 27.29 -11.29 -16.07
C ARG A 529 26.18 -11.24 -17.12
N PRO A 530 24.99 -11.83 -16.88
CA PRO A 530 23.86 -11.64 -17.78
C PRO A 530 23.48 -10.15 -17.76
N SER A 531 23.46 -9.50 -18.92
CA SER A 531 22.99 -8.12 -19.03
C SER A 531 21.46 -8.09 -18.92
N PHE A 532 20.92 -7.31 -17.98
CA PHE A 532 19.50 -7.10 -17.83
C PHE A 532 19.16 -5.61 -18.00
N ASP A 533 18.31 -5.29 -18.97
CA ASP A 533 17.86 -3.91 -19.22
C ASP A 533 16.39 -3.76 -18.81
N TYR A 534 16.19 -3.02 -17.72
CA TYR A 534 14.87 -2.72 -17.17
C TYR A 534 14.00 -1.86 -18.10
N GLU A 535 14.58 -0.98 -18.91
CA GLU A 535 13.82 -0.01 -19.70
C GLU A 535 13.14 -0.65 -20.91
N THR A 536 13.72 -1.75 -21.42
CA THR A 536 13.17 -2.52 -22.55
C THR A 536 12.02 -3.45 -22.16
N ASN A 537 11.77 -3.66 -20.86
CA ASN A 537 10.75 -4.59 -20.39
C ASN A 537 9.54 -3.84 -19.80
N ALA A 538 8.37 -4.03 -20.43
CA ALA A 538 7.12 -3.37 -20.04
C ALA A 538 6.73 -3.58 -18.56
N ALA A 539 7.13 -4.70 -17.93
CA ALA A 539 6.86 -4.95 -16.51
C ALA A 539 7.59 -3.99 -15.55
N PHE A 540 8.63 -3.31 -16.04
CA PHE A 540 9.48 -2.40 -15.27
C PHE A 540 9.40 -0.95 -15.73
N GLN A 541 8.59 -0.66 -16.76
CA GLN A 541 8.22 0.71 -17.13
C GLN A 541 7.31 1.31 -16.06
N ARG A 542 7.91 2.01 -15.09
CA ARG A 542 7.23 2.60 -13.92
C ARG A 542 7.55 4.07 -13.68
N ALA A 543 7.83 4.80 -14.76
CA ALA A 543 8.20 6.21 -14.72
C ALA A 543 7.00 7.16 -14.97
N GLY A 544 5.77 6.66 -15.01
CA GLY A 544 4.57 7.49 -15.23
C GLY A 544 4.43 8.07 -16.63
N GLN A 545 5.19 7.58 -17.62
CA GLN A 545 5.22 8.11 -18.98
C GLN A 545 4.02 7.62 -19.81
N PRO A 546 3.60 8.37 -20.85
CA PRO A 546 2.64 7.88 -21.83
C PRO A 546 3.10 6.56 -22.46
N LEU A 547 2.18 5.61 -22.60
CA LEU A 547 2.42 4.34 -23.27
C LEU A 547 2.24 4.51 -24.78
N LEU A 548 3.22 4.05 -25.56
CA LEU A 548 3.21 4.12 -27.02
C LEU A 548 2.22 3.13 -27.66
N SER A 549 2.00 1.97 -27.03
CA SER A 549 0.88 1.05 -27.31
C SER A 549 0.57 0.19 -26.08
N LEU A 550 -0.61 -0.42 -26.05
CA LEU A 550 -1.08 -1.33 -24.98
C LEU A 550 -0.90 -2.82 -25.35
N ASP A 551 -0.17 -3.12 -26.44
CA ASP A 551 -0.13 -4.45 -27.06
C ASP A 551 0.33 -5.58 -26.12
#